data_AF-A0A6I9NXI5-F1
#
_entry.id   AF-A0A6I9NXI5-F1
#
_cell.length_a   1.000
_cell.length_b   1.000
_cell.length_c   1.000
_cell.angle_alpha   90.00
_cell.angle_beta   90.00
_cell.angle_gamma   90.00
#
_symmetry.space_group_name_H-M   'P 1'
#
loop_
_entity.id
_entity.type
_entity.pdbx_description
1 polymer ?
#
loop_
_entity_poly.entity_id
_entity_poly.type
_entity_poly.pdbx_seq_one_letter_code
_entity_poly.pdbx_strand_id
1 'polypeptide(L)'
;MSLSRIQSLRLAAVVEDCADQLEILGHTLTVQIRKERGDSADQEKARLTKLRRDCQSITQQVSLLHVDLEDQQCITSLLQLGEEEEQKKRDDQMRREAKKELEQRNQALRIQHEETQEKKEKLKDLSKQARDLQHKMEDLSAKMAHRKKLEEKNLQLQLQQTQREGCQAEKLLEHEQELLQRQIKEEMRVHEESETFLQRRNEEVQQQQEQWQQSTKQRLQEKEQRLNTESCKRTVNLDRLMEMKRMGDGAGGDGGQGGAGEAASRAG
;
A
#
# COMPACT_ATOMS: atom_id res chain seq x y z
N MET A 1 -22.79 94.55 -15.53
CA MET A 1 -22.56 95.77 -14.72
C MET A 1 -22.50 96.95 -15.67
N SER A 2 -23.41 97.92 -15.58
CA SER A 2 -23.43 99.11 -16.43
C SER A 2 -22.92 100.32 -15.65
N LEU A 3 -21.98 101.06 -16.23
CA LEU A 3 -21.42 102.29 -15.65
C LEU A 3 -22.27 103.49 -16.06
N SER A 4 -22.27 104.56 -15.26
CA SER A 4 -22.80 105.84 -15.75
C SER A 4 -21.90 106.38 -16.87
N ARG A 5 -22.47 107.09 -17.84
CA ARG A 5 -21.69 107.59 -19.00
C ARG A 5 -20.46 108.42 -18.62
N ILE A 6 -20.56 109.25 -17.58
CA ILE A 6 -19.43 110.05 -17.08
C ILE A 6 -18.33 109.15 -16.49
N GLN A 7 -18.70 108.10 -15.76
CA GLN A 7 -17.73 107.14 -15.22
C GLN A 7 -17.06 106.34 -16.34
N SER A 8 -17.84 105.90 -17.33
CA SER A 8 -17.33 105.13 -18.47
C SER A 8 -16.29 105.91 -19.27
N LEU A 9 -16.58 107.17 -19.60
CA LEU A 9 -15.65 108.04 -20.33
C LEU A 9 -14.37 108.35 -19.53
N ARG A 10 -14.49 108.55 -18.21
CA ARG A 10 -13.31 108.72 -17.34
C ARG A 10 -12.44 107.47 -17.31
N LEU A 11 -13.04 106.28 -17.26
CA LEU A 11 -12.30 105.03 -17.31
C LEU A 11 -11.67 104.81 -18.70
N ALA A 12 -12.41 105.08 -19.79
CA ALA A 12 -11.90 104.93 -21.15
C ALA A 12 -10.64 105.77 -21.40
N ALA A 13 -10.63 107.02 -20.95
CA ALA A 13 -9.46 107.91 -21.07
C ALA A 13 -8.23 107.41 -20.30
N VAL A 14 -8.45 106.80 -19.12
CA VAL A 14 -7.35 106.20 -18.33
C VAL A 14 -6.84 104.92 -19.00
N VAL A 15 -7.75 104.10 -19.55
CA VAL A 15 -7.42 102.87 -20.28
C VAL A 15 -6.66 103.18 -21.57
N GLU A 16 -6.99 104.27 -22.25
CA GLU A 16 -6.29 104.78 -23.44
C GLU A 16 -4.85 105.20 -23.11
N ASP A 17 -4.64 106.02 -22.07
CA ASP A 17 -3.30 106.39 -21.59
C ASP A 17 -2.47 105.15 -21.19
N CYS A 18 -3.13 104.15 -20.58
CA CYS A 18 -2.49 102.87 -20.28
C CYS A 18 -2.09 102.08 -21.53
N ALA A 19 -2.89 102.12 -22.60
CA ALA A 19 -2.57 101.49 -23.88
C ALA A 19 -1.31 102.12 -24.51
N ASP A 20 -1.25 103.45 -24.54
CA ASP A 20 -0.13 104.22 -25.06
C ASP A 20 1.16 103.92 -24.27
N GLN A 21 1.08 103.90 -22.94
CA GLN A 21 2.20 103.56 -22.07
C GLN A 21 2.70 102.13 -22.30
N LEU A 22 1.79 101.16 -22.51
CA LEU A 22 2.15 99.77 -22.82
C LEU A 22 2.80 99.64 -24.20
N GLU A 23 2.38 100.45 -25.18
CA GLU A 23 2.99 100.47 -26.51
C GLU A 23 4.43 101.03 -26.46
N ILE A 24 4.63 102.12 -25.71
CA ILE A 24 5.96 102.69 -25.44
C ILE A 24 6.85 101.65 -24.74
N LEU A 25 6.32 100.94 -23.75
CA LEU A 25 7.02 99.86 -23.06
C LEU A 25 7.39 98.72 -24.03
N GLY A 26 6.48 98.29 -24.89
CA GLY A 26 6.74 97.24 -25.90
C GLY A 26 7.85 97.61 -26.89
N HIS A 27 7.90 98.88 -27.31
CA HIS A 27 8.98 99.41 -28.13
C HIS A 27 10.32 99.43 -27.37
N THR A 28 10.29 99.85 -26.11
CA THR A 28 11.46 99.89 -25.23
C THR A 28 12.05 98.48 -25.01
N LEU A 29 11.19 97.49 -24.74
CA LEU A 29 11.58 96.09 -24.60
C LEU A 29 12.19 95.54 -25.90
N THR A 30 11.64 95.90 -27.07
CA THR A 30 12.19 95.48 -28.38
C THR A 30 13.60 96.01 -28.59
N VAL A 31 13.87 97.25 -28.17
CA VAL A 31 15.21 97.84 -28.24
C VAL A 31 16.17 97.16 -27.26
N GLN A 32 15.72 96.82 -26.05
CA GLN A 32 16.53 96.12 -25.05
C GLN A 32 16.91 94.69 -25.48
N ILE A 33 15.96 93.92 -26.02
CA ILE A 33 16.19 92.57 -26.58
C ILE A 33 17.29 92.58 -27.66
N ARG A 34 17.40 93.67 -28.42
CA ARG A 34 18.42 93.83 -29.48
C ARG A 34 19.81 94.21 -28.93
N LYS A 35 19.87 94.78 -27.73
CA LYS A 35 21.11 95.27 -27.10
C LYS A 35 21.77 94.24 -26.17
N GLU A 36 21.02 93.26 -25.68
CA GLU A 36 21.52 92.22 -24.76
C GLU A 36 22.62 91.33 -25.40
N ARG A 37 23.81 91.27 -24.80
CA ARG A 37 24.97 90.45 -25.23
C ARG A 37 25.76 89.93 -24.02
N GLY A 38 26.13 88.65 -24.03
CA GLY A 38 26.92 87.99 -22.96
C GLY A 38 26.48 86.53 -22.70
N ASP A 39 27.17 85.82 -21.81
CA ASP A 39 26.92 84.38 -21.51
C ASP A 39 25.56 84.13 -20.81
N SER A 40 24.96 85.15 -20.21
CA SER A 40 23.59 85.14 -19.68
C SER A 40 22.53 85.71 -20.63
N ALA A 41 22.94 86.16 -21.84
CA ALA A 41 22.07 86.91 -22.74
C ALA A 41 20.93 86.05 -23.30
N ASP A 42 21.10 84.74 -23.45
CA ASP A 42 20.04 83.88 -23.98
C ASP A 42 18.86 83.75 -23.01
N GLN A 43 19.13 83.64 -21.71
CA GLN A 43 18.10 83.58 -20.68
C GLN A 43 17.38 84.92 -20.52
N GLU A 44 18.11 86.04 -20.49
CA GLU A 44 17.50 87.37 -20.35
C GLU A 44 16.75 87.79 -21.62
N LYS A 45 17.28 87.47 -22.81
CA LYS A 45 16.58 87.69 -24.07
C LYS A 45 15.29 86.88 -24.15
N ALA A 46 15.28 85.63 -23.68
CA ALA A 46 14.06 84.84 -23.57
C ALA A 46 13.04 85.47 -22.61
N ARG A 47 13.49 85.96 -21.45
CA ARG A 47 12.65 86.65 -20.46
C ARG A 47 12.04 87.93 -21.01
N LEU A 48 12.84 88.80 -21.62
CA LEU A 48 12.39 90.05 -22.25
C LEU A 48 11.44 89.79 -23.42
N THR A 49 11.69 88.75 -24.22
CA THR A 49 10.79 88.35 -25.31
C THR A 49 9.44 87.88 -24.79
N LYS A 50 9.41 87.16 -23.65
CA LYS A 50 8.16 86.79 -22.96
C LYS A 50 7.43 88.04 -22.48
N LEU A 51 8.11 88.91 -21.75
CA LEU A 51 7.52 90.15 -21.21
C LEU A 51 6.93 91.02 -22.34
N ARG A 52 7.61 91.09 -23.50
CA ARG A 52 7.07 91.80 -24.67
C ARG A 52 5.76 91.19 -25.17
N ARG A 53 5.66 89.86 -25.25
CA ARG A 53 4.41 89.19 -25.66
C ARG A 53 3.30 89.44 -24.65
N ASP A 54 3.62 89.42 -23.36
CA ASP A 54 2.67 89.73 -22.29
C ASP A 54 2.16 91.18 -22.44
N CYS A 55 3.05 92.15 -22.67
CA CYS A 55 2.67 93.54 -22.94
C CYS A 55 1.76 93.66 -24.16
N GLN A 56 2.07 92.99 -25.27
CA GLN A 56 1.24 92.99 -26.48
C GLN A 56 -0.16 92.39 -26.23
N SER A 57 -0.24 91.31 -25.45
CA SER A 57 -1.51 90.72 -25.05
C SER A 57 -2.33 91.65 -24.17
N ILE A 58 -1.68 92.33 -23.22
CA ILE A 58 -2.37 93.30 -22.34
C ILE A 58 -2.85 94.50 -23.16
N THR A 59 -2.02 95.05 -24.07
CA THR A 59 -2.44 96.13 -24.97
C THR A 59 -3.69 95.76 -25.76
N GLN A 60 -3.77 94.55 -26.32
CA GLN A 60 -4.96 94.07 -27.04
C GLN A 60 -6.20 94.02 -26.15
N GLN A 61 -6.07 93.59 -24.90
CA GLN A 61 -7.18 93.54 -23.94
C GLN A 61 -7.61 94.93 -23.47
N VAL A 62 -6.65 95.83 -23.27
CA VAL A 62 -6.88 97.23 -22.92
C VAL A 62 -7.61 97.95 -24.05
N SER A 63 -7.23 97.72 -25.30
CA SER A 63 -7.97 98.23 -26.47
C SER A 63 -9.39 97.69 -26.55
N LEU A 64 -9.61 96.41 -26.25
CA LEU A 64 -10.96 95.83 -26.22
C LEU A 64 -11.82 96.43 -25.10
N LEU A 65 -11.23 96.63 -23.92
CA LEU A 65 -11.88 97.28 -22.78
C LEU A 65 -12.22 98.74 -23.07
N HIS A 66 -11.36 99.45 -23.79
CA HIS A 66 -11.61 100.83 -24.21
C HIS A 66 -12.87 100.91 -25.08
N VAL A 67 -13.03 100.00 -26.05
CA VAL A 67 -14.25 99.90 -26.88
C VAL A 67 -15.49 99.56 -26.03
N ASP A 68 -15.39 98.59 -25.11
CA ASP A 68 -16.51 98.23 -24.21
C ASP A 68 -16.98 99.43 -23.35
N LEU A 69 -16.04 100.28 -22.92
CA LEU A 69 -16.32 101.45 -22.09
C LEU A 69 -16.85 102.64 -22.91
N GLU A 70 -16.31 102.87 -24.11
CA GLU A 70 -16.72 104.00 -24.96
C GLU A 70 -18.09 103.76 -25.60
N ASP A 71 -18.29 102.57 -26.18
CA ASP A 71 -19.48 102.26 -26.97
C ASP A 71 -20.61 101.65 -26.13
N GLN A 72 -20.29 100.73 -25.21
CA GLN A 72 -21.27 99.89 -24.53
C GLN A 72 -21.48 100.23 -23.04
N GLN A 73 -20.65 101.12 -22.48
CA GLN A 73 -20.66 101.51 -21.06
C GLN A 73 -20.58 100.32 -20.10
N CYS A 74 -19.84 99.27 -20.49
CA CYS A 74 -19.72 98.04 -19.73
C CYS A 74 -18.27 97.55 -19.67
N ILE A 75 -18.03 96.46 -18.92
CA ILE A 75 -16.70 95.85 -18.73
C ILE A 75 -16.74 94.33 -19.00
N THR A 76 -17.66 93.90 -19.86
CA THR A 76 -18.02 92.49 -20.02
C THR A 76 -16.86 91.67 -20.58
N SER A 77 -16.08 92.20 -21.53
CA SER A 77 -14.96 91.46 -22.11
C SER A 77 -13.83 91.22 -21.10
N LEU A 78 -13.56 92.18 -20.20
CA LEU A 78 -12.58 92.01 -19.13
C LEU A 78 -13.03 90.96 -18.10
N LEU A 79 -14.33 90.94 -17.77
CA LEU A 79 -14.90 89.92 -16.86
C LEU A 79 -14.80 88.52 -17.46
N GLN A 80 -15.17 88.36 -18.74
CA GLN A 80 -15.06 87.09 -19.46
C GLN A 80 -13.60 86.60 -19.50
N LEU A 81 -12.65 87.50 -19.75
CA LEU A 81 -11.23 87.15 -19.76
C LEU A 81 -10.72 86.70 -18.38
N GLY A 82 -11.19 87.34 -17.30
CA GLY A 82 -10.90 86.91 -15.93
C GLY A 82 -11.46 85.53 -15.63
N GLU A 83 -12.67 85.23 -16.10
CA GLU A 83 -13.29 83.90 -15.98
C GLU A 83 -12.54 82.84 -16.80
N GLU A 84 -12.11 83.16 -18.02
CA GLU A 84 -11.32 82.28 -18.89
C GLU A 84 -9.96 81.92 -18.29
N GLU A 85 -9.22 82.89 -17.73
CA GLU A 85 -7.92 82.64 -17.11
C GLU A 85 -8.06 81.82 -15.82
N GLU A 86 -9.08 82.08 -15.01
CA GLU A 86 -9.40 81.23 -13.86
C GLU A 86 -9.83 79.82 -14.27
N GLN A 87 -10.59 79.67 -15.36
CA GLN A 87 -10.95 78.37 -15.89
C GLN A 87 -9.71 77.60 -16.39
N LYS A 88 -8.81 78.28 -17.10
CA LYS A 88 -7.55 77.70 -17.55
C LYS A 88 -6.67 77.22 -16.39
N LYS A 89 -6.59 77.97 -15.29
CA LYS A 89 -5.90 77.54 -14.07
C LYS A 89 -6.53 76.28 -13.48
N ARG A 90 -7.86 76.19 -13.42
CA ARG A 90 -8.58 74.98 -12.96
C ARG A 90 -8.31 73.78 -13.86
N ASP A 91 -8.37 73.97 -15.18
CA ASP A 91 -8.10 72.92 -16.16
C ASP A 91 -6.65 72.42 -16.06
N ASP A 92 -5.69 73.33 -15.89
CA ASP A 92 -4.28 72.97 -15.72
C ASP A 92 -4.03 72.24 -14.40
N GLN A 93 -4.71 72.64 -13.32
CA GLN A 93 -4.66 71.92 -12.05
C GLN A 93 -5.23 70.50 -12.20
N MET A 94 -6.40 70.36 -12.80
CA MET A 94 -7.03 69.07 -13.08
C MET A 94 -6.12 68.18 -13.94
N ARG A 95 -5.50 68.72 -14.99
CA ARG A 95 -4.54 67.98 -15.83
C ARG A 95 -3.34 67.49 -15.03
N ARG A 96 -2.79 68.32 -14.13
CA ARG A 96 -1.65 67.94 -13.28
C ARG A 96 -2.04 66.83 -12.30
N GLU A 97 -3.21 66.92 -11.70
CA GLU A 97 -3.74 65.89 -10.78
C GLU A 97 -3.98 64.58 -11.52
N ALA A 98 -4.66 64.63 -12.67
CA ALA A 98 -4.88 63.46 -13.52
C ALA A 98 -3.57 62.80 -13.97
N LYS A 99 -2.54 63.59 -14.30
CA LYS A 99 -1.21 63.07 -14.65
C LYS A 99 -0.56 62.33 -13.47
N LYS A 100 -0.62 62.91 -12.26
CA LYS A 100 -0.08 62.28 -11.04
C LYS A 100 -0.82 60.99 -10.71
N GLU A 101 -2.15 60.99 -10.81
CA GLU A 101 -2.98 59.81 -10.56
C GLU A 101 -2.67 58.69 -11.57
N LEU A 102 -2.52 59.04 -12.85
CA LEU A 102 -2.14 58.10 -13.90
C LEU A 102 -0.75 57.50 -13.66
N GLU A 103 0.23 58.32 -13.24
CA GLU A 103 1.58 57.85 -12.88
C GLU A 103 1.55 56.89 -11.69
N GLN A 104 0.79 57.22 -10.63
CA GLN A 104 0.62 56.34 -9.47
C GLN A 104 -0.05 55.03 -9.85
N ARG A 105 -1.11 55.08 -10.67
CA ARG A 105 -1.81 53.88 -11.16
C ARG A 105 -0.89 53.00 -12.00
N ASN A 106 -0.08 53.59 -12.86
CA ASN A 106 0.91 52.86 -13.66
C ASN A 106 1.99 52.20 -12.79
N GLN A 107 2.46 52.88 -11.73
CA GLN A 107 3.39 52.29 -10.78
C GLN A 107 2.77 51.11 -10.03
N ALA A 108 1.53 51.27 -9.53
CA ALA A 108 0.80 50.20 -8.86
C ALA A 108 0.59 48.98 -9.79
N LEU A 109 0.24 49.22 -11.05
CA LEU A 109 0.09 48.16 -12.05
C LEU A 109 1.40 47.43 -12.34
N ARG A 110 2.53 48.15 -12.39
CA ARG A 110 3.86 47.53 -12.57
C ARG A 110 4.22 46.61 -11.40
N ILE A 111 4.04 47.10 -10.17
CA ILE A 111 4.29 46.29 -8.96
C ILE A 111 3.40 45.04 -8.96
N GLN A 112 2.11 45.20 -9.23
CA GLN A 112 1.19 44.07 -9.33
C GLN A 112 1.60 43.07 -10.41
N HIS A 113 2.08 43.55 -11.56
CA HIS A 113 2.55 42.70 -12.64
C HIS A 113 3.81 41.91 -12.26
N GLU A 114 4.77 42.55 -11.61
CA GLU A 114 5.99 41.91 -11.09
C GLU A 114 5.64 40.84 -10.03
N GLU A 115 4.77 41.16 -9.08
CA GLU A 115 4.30 40.21 -8.07
C GLU A 115 3.57 39.00 -8.67
N THR A 116 2.70 39.22 -9.66
CA THR A 116 2.01 38.11 -10.34
C THR A 116 2.98 37.26 -11.15
N GLN A 117 3.97 37.86 -11.79
CA GLN A 117 4.99 37.13 -12.52
C GLN A 117 5.87 36.29 -11.58
N GLU A 118 6.29 36.84 -10.44
CA GLU A 118 7.05 36.09 -9.44
C GLU A 118 6.25 34.90 -8.89
N LYS A 119 4.97 35.11 -8.56
CA LYS A 119 4.06 34.03 -8.12
C LYS A 119 3.89 32.97 -9.21
N LYS A 120 3.83 33.37 -10.49
CA LYS A 120 3.72 32.45 -11.62
C LYS A 120 4.97 31.58 -11.77
N GLU A 121 6.17 32.14 -11.62
CA GLU A 121 7.41 31.36 -11.66
C GLU A 121 7.50 30.39 -10.46
N LYS A 122 7.18 30.84 -9.24
CA LYS A 122 7.09 29.96 -8.06
C LYS A 122 6.09 28.81 -8.28
N LEU A 123 4.93 29.08 -8.89
CA LEU A 123 3.94 28.06 -9.21
C LEU A 123 4.47 27.04 -10.24
N LYS A 124 5.22 27.48 -11.25
CA LYS A 124 5.85 26.58 -12.22
C LYS A 124 6.89 25.68 -11.55
N ASP A 125 7.68 26.21 -10.63
CA ASP A 125 8.70 25.42 -9.92
C ASP A 125 8.07 24.41 -8.96
N LEU A 126 7.02 24.80 -8.23
CA LEU A 126 6.21 23.86 -7.44
C LEU A 126 5.58 22.78 -8.33
N SER A 127 5.07 23.15 -9.52
CA SER A 127 4.53 22.18 -10.48
C SER A 127 5.59 21.21 -11.02
N LYS A 128 6.83 21.65 -11.24
CA LYS A 128 7.95 20.75 -11.59
C LYS A 128 8.25 19.79 -10.43
N GLN A 129 8.36 20.29 -9.21
CA GLN A 129 8.62 19.47 -8.02
C GLN A 129 7.51 18.42 -7.82
N ALA A 130 6.24 18.79 -8.00
CA ALA A 130 5.12 17.85 -7.93
C ALA A 130 5.25 16.72 -8.97
N ARG A 131 5.62 17.05 -10.22
CA ARG A 131 5.87 16.04 -11.26
C ARG A 131 7.04 15.13 -10.92
N ASP A 132 8.14 15.67 -10.41
CA ASP A 132 9.31 14.87 -10.03
C ASP A 132 9.00 13.91 -8.87
N LEU A 133 8.23 14.38 -7.87
CA LEU A 133 7.76 13.53 -6.77
C LEU A 133 6.81 12.44 -7.27
N GLN A 134 5.90 12.77 -8.19
CA GLN A 134 5.00 11.80 -8.81
C GLN A 134 5.77 10.72 -9.58
N HIS A 135 6.74 11.10 -10.40
CA HIS A 135 7.60 10.13 -11.10
C HIS A 135 8.38 9.25 -10.14
N LYS A 136 8.94 9.80 -9.05
CA LYS A 136 9.61 9.00 -8.01
C LYS A 136 8.67 7.99 -7.35
N MET A 137 7.42 8.37 -7.09
CA MET A 137 6.41 7.46 -6.54
C MET A 137 6.06 6.34 -7.53
N GLU A 138 5.86 6.67 -8.79
CA GLU A 138 5.58 5.70 -9.87
C GLU A 138 6.75 4.70 -10.04
N ASP A 139 7.99 5.20 -10.05
CA ASP A 139 9.20 4.37 -10.11
C ASP A 139 9.34 3.42 -8.91
N LEU A 140 9.11 3.93 -7.70
CA LEU A 140 9.15 3.10 -6.49
C LEU A 140 8.04 2.04 -6.50
N SER A 141 6.83 2.41 -6.94
CA SER A 141 5.72 1.49 -7.10
C SER A 141 6.06 0.37 -8.11
N ALA A 142 6.64 0.72 -9.26
CA ALA A 142 7.07 -0.24 -10.27
C ALA A 142 8.17 -1.18 -9.75
N LYS A 143 9.17 -0.64 -9.02
CA LYS A 143 10.22 -1.44 -8.37
C LYS A 143 9.67 -2.39 -7.33
N MET A 144 8.72 -1.94 -6.49
CA MET A 144 8.05 -2.81 -5.51
C MET A 144 7.24 -3.91 -6.19
N ALA A 145 6.50 -3.58 -7.25
CA ALA A 145 5.74 -4.57 -8.02
C ALA A 145 6.65 -5.63 -8.67
N HIS A 146 7.79 -5.21 -9.23
CA HIS A 146 8.78 -6.15 -9.76
C HIS A 146 9.37 -7.03 -8.66
N ARG A 147 9.76 -6.45 -7.52
CA ARG A 147 10.31 -7.20 -6.39
C ARG A 147 9.30 -8.25 -5.90
N LYS A 148 8.04 -7.86 -5.73
CA LYS A 148 6.95 -8.77 -5.33
C LYS A 148 6.80 -9.93 -6.31
N LYS A 149 6.79 -9.67 -7.62
CA LYS A 149 6.74 -10.73 -8.66
C LYS A 149 7.93 -11.68 -8.59
N LEU A 150 9.12 -11.18 -8.26
CA LEU A 150 10.31 -12.01 -8.11
C LEU A 150 10.21 -12.90 -6.87
N GLU A 151 9.76 -12.35 -5.75
CA GLU A 151 9.52 -13.08 -4.50
C GLU A 151 8.44 -14.15 -4.68
N GLU A 152 7.33 -13.84 -5.37
CA GLU A 152 6.27 -14.79 -5.71
C GLU A 152 6.80 -15.97 -6.54
N LYS A 153 7.61 -15.69 -7.57
CA LYS A 153 8.25 -16.75 -8.38
C LYS A 153 9.20 -17.61 -7.56
N ASN A 154 9.97 -17.01 -6.65
CA ASN A 154 10.88 -17.75 -5.78
C ASN A 154 10.10 -18.69 -4.84
N LEU A 155 9.08 -18.18 -4.17
CA LEU A 155 8.20 -18.98 -3.31
C LEU A 155 7.50 -20.10 -4.10
N GLN A 156 7.07 -19.83 -5.32
CA GLN A 156 6.47 -20.85 -6.20
C GLN A 156 7.46 -21.97 -6.54
N LEU A 157 8.71 -21.62 -6.85
CA LEU A 157 9.77 -22.60 -7.13
C LEU A 157 10.11 -23.43 -5.88
N GLN A 158 10.22 -22.79 -4.71
CA GLN A 158 10.44 -23.49 -3.44
C GLN A 158 9.30 -24.46 -3.13
N LEU A 159 8.05 -24.01 -3.25
CA LEU A 159 6.87 -24.85 -3.03
C LEU A 159 6.87 -26.05 -3.98
N GLN A 160 7.17 -25.83 -5.26
CA GLN A 160 7.24 -26.91 -6.24
C GLN A 160 8.36 -27.91 -5.91
N GLN A 161 9.50 -27.44 -5.44
CA GLN A 161 10.60 -28.30 -5.03
C GLN A 161 10.23 -29.15 -3.81
N THR A 162 9.71 -28.53 -2.75
CA THR A 162 9.27 -29.24 -1.55
C THR A 162 8.17 -30.26 -1.87
N GLN A 163 7.22 -29.92 -2.75
CA GLN A 163 6.19 -30.85 -3.18
C GLN A 163 6.77 -32.04 -3.93
N ARG A 164 7.75 -31.83 -4.82
CA ARG A 164 8.41 -32.93 -5.55
C ARG A 164 9.15 -33.87 -4.61
N GLU A 165 9.92 -33.31 -3.67
CA GLU A 165 10.66 -34.08 -2.66
C GLU A 165 9.68 -34.87 -1.78
N GLY A 166 8.58 -34.24 -1.34
CA GLY A 166 7.50 -34.89 -0.60
C GLY A 166 6.85 -36.05 -1.37
N CYS A 167 6.47 -35.85 -2.63
CA CYS A 167 5.89 -36.90 -3.47
C CYS A 167 6.87 -38.05 -3.75
N GLN A 168 8.18 -37.78 -3.81
CA GLN A 168 9.18 -38.84 -3.96
C GLN A 168 9.30 -39.68 -2.69
N ALA A 169 9.35 -39.02 -1.52
CA ALA A 169 9.38 -39.71 -0.23
C ALA A 169 8.10 -40.52 0.02
N GLU A 170 6.93 -39.96 -0.33
CA GLU A 170 5.63 -40.64 -0.22
C GLU A 170 5.60 -41.93 -1.04
N LYS A 171 6.03 -41.89 -2.32
CA LYS A 171 6.11 -43.08 -3.17
C LYS A 171 7.04 -44.16 -2.63
N LEU A 172 8.16 -43.77 -2.00
CA LEU A 172 9.09 -44.72 -1.39
C LEU A 172 8.44 -45.42 -0.19
N LEU A 173 7.78 -44.65 0.68
CA LEU A 173 7.07 -45.19 1.84
C LEU A 173 5.87 -46.07 1.43
N GLU A 174 5.12 -45.68 0.41
CA GLU A 174 4.05 -46.51 -0.17
C GLU A 174 4.60 -47.85 -0.66
N HIS A 175 5.74 -47.84 -1.37
CA HIS A 175 6.36 -49.07 -1.84
C HIS A 175 6.84 -49.98 -0.70
N GLU A 176 7.47 -49.41 0.33
CA GLU A 176 7.88 -50.15 1.54
C GLU A 176 6.67 -50.74 2.27
N GLN A 177 5.59 -49.96 2.41
CA GLN A 177 4.35 -50.41 3.03
C GLN A 177 3.74 -51.59 2.27
N GLU A 178 3.68 -51.52 0.93
CA GLU A 178 3.20 -52.63 0.12
C GLU A 178 4.07 -53.88 0.26
N LEU A 179 5.39 -53.73 0.29
CA LEU A 179 6.32 -54.85 0.45
C LEU A 179 6.10 -55.56 1.79
N LEU A 180 6.04 -54.79 2.88
CA LEU A 180 5.79 -55.31 4.23
C LEU A 180 4.41 -55.98 4.32
N GLN A 181 3.37 -55.39 3.71
CA GLN A 181 2.05 -56.01 3.66
C GLN A 181 2.07 -57.35 2.91
N ARG A 182 2.82 -57.46 1.81
CA ARG A 182 2.98 -58.73 1.08
C ARG A 182 3.70 -59.77 1.93
N GLN A 183 4.78 -59.38 2.63
CA GLN A 183 5.51 -60.27 3.53
C GLN A 183 4.61 -60.78 4.66
N ILE A 184 3.88 -59.89 5.34
CA ILE A 184 2.97 -60.30 6.42
C ILE A 184 1.90 -61.28 5.91
N LYS A 185 1.32 -61.05 4.72
CA LYS A 185 0.34 -61.97 4.12
C LYS A 185 0.94 -63.34 3.83
N GLU A 186 2.17 -63.38 3.31
CA GLU A 186 2.85 -64.63 3.03
C GLU A 186 3.23 -65.38 4.31
N GLU A 187 3.75 -64.68 5.32
CA GLU A 187 4.04 -65.27 6.64
C GLU A 187 2.77 -65.83 7.30
N MET A 188 1.64 -65.12 7.22
CA MET A 188 0.34 -65.64 7.69
C MET A 188 -0.06 -66.91 6.93
N ARG A 189 0.05 -66.91 5.60
CA ARG A 189 -0.27 -68.08 4.75
C ARG A 189 0.59 -69.29 5.12
N VAL A 190 1.90 -69.11 5.23
CA VAL A 190 2.84 -70.18 5.60
C VAL A 190 2.59 -70.67 7.03
N HIS A 191 2.24 -69.77 7.95
CA HIS A 191 1.88 -70.13 9.32
C HIS A 191 0.60 -71.00 9.35
N GLU A 192 -0.46 -70.61 8.65
CA GLU A 192 -1.70 -71.39 8.52
C GLU A 192 -1.43 -72.78 7.91
N GLU A 193 -0.60 -72.85 6.86
CA GLU A 193 -0.19 -74.13 6.25
C GLU A 193 0.60 -75.00 7.23
N SER A 194 1.48 -74.40 8.03
CA SER A 194 2.26 -75.12 9.05
C SER A 194 1.37 -75.62 10.19
N GLU A 195 0.44 -74.80 10.66
CA GLU A 195 -0.54 -75.20 11.69
C GLU A 195 -1.40 -76.35 11.21
N THR A 196 -1.96 -76.28 9.99
CA THR A 196 -2.79 -77.36 9.43
C THR A 196 -1.99 -78.64 9.22
N PHE A 197 -0.72 -78.55 8.81
CA PHE A 197 0.18 -79.71 8.72
C PHE A 197 0.42 -80.37 10.08
N LEU A 198 0.75 -79.57 11.10
CA LEU A 198 0.98 -80.08 12.46
C LEU A 198 -0.28 -80.69 13.07
N GLN A 199 -1.44 -80.07 12.87
CA GLN A 199 -2.73 -80.61 13.29
C GLN A 199 -2.99 -81.99 12.67
N ARG A 200 -2.85 -82.14 11.35
CA ARG A 200 -3.00 -83.44 10.67
C ARG A 200 -2.04 -84.49 11.21
N ARG A 201 -0.77 -84.13 11.41
CA ARG A 201 0.23 -85.08 11.95
C ARG A 201 -0.10 -85.51 13.37
N ASN A 202 -0.59 -84.59 14.20
CA ASN A 202 -1.03 -84.90 15.56
C ASN A 202 -2.25 -85.84 15.54
N GLU A 203 -3.21 -85.60 14.66
CA GLU A 203 -4.37 -86.49 14.46
C GLU A 203 -3.94 -87.90 14.03
N GLU A 204 -3.00 -88.03 13.08
CA GLU A 204 -2.46 -89.34 12.66
C GLU A 204 -1.81 -90.10 13.83
N VAL A 205 -0.99 -89.42 14.64
CA VAL A 205 -0.33 -90.02 15.81
C VAL A 205 -1.36 -90.42 16.86
N GLN A 206 -2.37 -89.58 17.10
CA GLN A 206 -3.46 -89.87 18.02
C GLN A 206 -4.25 -91.11 17.58
N GLN A 207 -4.57 -91.22 16.29
CA GLN A 207 -5.24 -92.40 15.71
C GLN A 207 -4.38 -93.67 15.89
N GLN A 208 -3.08 -93.59 15.65
CA GLN A 208 -2.17 -94.73 15.87
C GLN A 208 -2.12 -95.13 17.35
N GLN A 209 -2.06 -94.16 18.26
CA GLN A 209 -2.07 -94.41 19.70
C GLN A 209 -3.36 -95.12 20.13
N GLU A 210 -4.52 -94.66 19.66
CA GLU A 210 -5.81 -95.28 19.94
C GLU A 210 -5.88 -96.71 19.41
N GLN A 211 -5.43 -96.96 18.19
CA GLN A 211 -5.35 -98.31 17.60
C GLN A 211 -4.48 -99.25 18.44
N TRP A 212 -3.30 -98.78 18.89
CA TRP A 212 -2.42 -99.58 19.75
C TRP A 212 -3.03 -99.82 21.13
N GLN A 213 -3.67 -98.82 21.73
CA GLN A 213 -4.39 -98.98 23.01
C GLN A 213 -5.51 -100.03 22.88
N GLN A 214 -6.32 -99.95 21.83
CA GLN A 214 -7.39 -100.92 21.56
C GLN A 214 -6.84 -102.34 21.36
N SER A 215 -5.82 -102.49 20.52
CA SER A 215 -5.17 -103.78 20.25
C SER A 215 -4.55 -104.39 21.51
N THR A 216 -3.93 -103.55 22.34
CA THR A 216 -3.33 -103.98 23.61
C THR A 216 -4.41 -104.42 24.59
N LYS A 217 -5.52 -103.67 24.69
CA LYS A 217 -6.68 -104.02 25.52
C LYS A 217 -7.30 -105.36 25.10
N GLN A 218 -7.50 -105.57 23.80
CA GLN A 218 -8.00 -106.85 23.27
C GLN A 218 -7.05 -108.01 23.59
N ARG A 219 -5.74 -107.83 23.36
CA ARG A 219 -4.74 -108.86 23.67
C ARG A 219 -4.70 -109.19 25.17
N LEU A 220 -4.82 -108.18 26.04
CA LEU A 220 -4.93 -108.37 27.49
C LEU A 220 -6.17 -109.18 27.86
N GLN A 221 -7.34 -108.84 27.30
CA GLN A 221 -8.58 -109.58 27.51
C GLN A 221 -8.49 -111.02 27.03
N GLU A 222 -7.95 -111.27 25.84
CA GLU A 222 -7.72 -112.63 25.33
C GLU A 222 -6.78 -113.42 26.24
N LYS A 223 -5.69 -112.79 26.71
CA LYS A 223 -4.75 -113.43 27.64
C LYS A 223 -5.40 -113.74 28.98
N GLU A 224 -6.22 -112.84 29.50
CA GLU A 224 -7.01 -113.04 30.71
C GLU A 224 -8.02 -114.19 30.55
N GLN A 225 -8.75 -114.24 29.43
CA GLN A 225 -9.65 -115.36 29.11
C GLN A 225 -8.92 -116.70 28.98
N ARG A 226 -7.75 -116.72 28.33
CA ARG A 226 -6.92 -117.94 28.25
C ARG A 226 -6.42 -118.36 29.62
N LEU A 227 -5.95 -117.42 30.45
CA LEU A 227 -5.54 -117.69 31.82
C LEU A 227 -6.70 -118.25 32.65
N ASN A 228 -7.90 -117.67 32.54
CA ASN A 228 -9.10 -118.15 33.20
C ASN A 228 -9.48 -119.56 32.72
N THR A 229 -9.39 -119.83 31.41
CA THR A 229 -9.66 -121.16 30.84
C THR A 229 -8.67 -122.21 31.35
N GLU A 230 -7.37 -121.89 31.35
CA GLU A 230 -6.34 -122.77 31.91
C GLU A 230 -6.49 -122.93 33.42
N SER A 231 -6.91 -121.89 34.14
CA SER A 231 -7.25 -121.97 35.56
C SER A 231 -8.43 -122.92 35.80
N CYS A 232 -9.55 -122.75 35.07
CA CYS A 232 -10.70 -123.66 35.14
C CYS A 232 -10.31 -125.11 34.80
N LYS A 233 -9.49 -125.33 33.74
CA LYS A 233 -8.96 -126.66 33.41
C LYS A 233 -8.12 -127.22 34.55
N ARG A 234 -7.25 -126.42 35.17
CA ARG A 234 -6.46 -126.83 36.34
C ARG A 234 -7.37 -127.20 37.51
N THR A 235 -8.40 -126.41 37.80
CA THR A 235 -9.39 -126.70 38.84
C THR A 235 -10.12 -128.02 38.55
N VAL A 236 -10.67 -128.20 37.35
CA VAL A 236 -11.35 -129.46 36.94
C VAL A 236 -10.40 -130.66 37.00
N ASN A 237 -9.15 -130.50 36.58
CA ASN A 237 -8.15 -131.56 36.68
C ASN A 237 -7.79 -131.88 38.14
N LEU A 238 -7.70 -130.86 39.00
CA LEU A 238 -7.53 -131.02 40.46
C LEU A 238 -8.73 -131.73 41.09
N ASP A 239 -9.95 -131.36 40.70
CA ASP A 239 -11.18 -132.00 41.17
C ASP A 239 -11.23 -133.47 40.74
N ARG A 240 -10.92 -133.79 39.47
CA ARG A 240 -10.79 -135.17 38.99
C ARG A 240 -9.71 -135.95 39.72
N LEU A 241 -8.56 -135.34 39.99
CA LEU A 241 -7.51 -135.98 40.79
C LEU A 241 -7.98 -136.24 42.23
N MET A 242 -8.70 -135.29 42.84
CA MET A 242 -9.29 -135.42 44.17
C MET A 242 -10.40 -136.48 44.21
N GLU A 243 -11.23 -136.59 43.17
CA GLU A 243 -12.23 -137.66 43.00
C GLU A 243 -11.56 -139.02 42.81
N MET A 244 -10.53 -139.13 41.96
CA MET A 244 -9.72 -140.35 41.84
C MET A 244 -9.03 -140.71 43.16
N LYS A 245 -8.60 -139.72 43.94
CA LYS A 245 -8.05 -139.94 45.29
C LYS A 245 -9.12 -140.38 46.29
N ARG A 246 -10.33 -139.81 46.25
CA ARG A 246 -11.48 -140.27 47.07
C ARG A 246 -11.97 -141.67 46.69
N MET A 247 -11.80 -142.06 45.43
CA MET A 247 -12.07 -143.43 44.94
C MET A 247 -10.88 -144.38 45.15
N GLY A 248 -9.70 -143.85 45.52
CA GLY A 248 -8.44 -144.58 45.65
C GLY A 248 -7.92 -144.76 47.09
N ASP A 249 -8.36 -143.95 48.06
CA ASP A 249 -7.88 -144.04 49.44
C ASP A 249 -9.02 -144.34 50.43
N GLY A 250 -9.29 -145.64 50.61
CA GLY A 250 -9.61 -146.19 51.91
C GLY A 250 -8.36 -146.83 52.50
N ALA A 251 -7.55 -146.07 53.26
CA ALA A 251 -6.71 -146.54 54.38
C ALA A 251 -5.76 -145.42 54.90
N GLY A 252 -5.90 -145.09 56.21
CA GLY A 252 -4.88 -144.54 57.15
C GLY A 252 -4.23 -143.19 56.80
N GLY A 253 -4.42 -142.10 57.57
CA GLY A 253 -3.85 -141.88 58.92
C GLY A 253 -2.34 -141.61 58.84
N ASP A 254 -1.68 -140.65 59.50
CA ASP A 254 -1.97 -139.65 60.53
C ASP A 254 -0.71 -138.73 60.58
N GLY A 255 -0.85 -137.51 61.11
CA GLY A 255 0.25 -136.75 61.74
C GLY A 255 1.05 -135.75 60.90
N GLY A 256 1.13 -134.50 61.40
CA GLY A 256 2.26 -133.61 61.10
C GLY A 256 1.99 -132.10 61.11
N GLN A 257 2.03 -131.49 62.29
CA GLN A 257 2.04 -130.04 62.54
C GLN A 257 3.30 -129.33 62.03
N GLY A 258 3.23 -128.01 61.78
CA GLY A 258 4.35 -127.08 62.04
C GLY A 258 4.54 -125.85 61.14
N GLY A 259 4.29 -124.65 61.69
CA GLY A 259 5.02 -123.37 61.51
C GLY A 259 4.95 -122.66 60.14
N ALA A 260 4.45 -121.42 59.99
CA ALA A 260 4.91 -120.10 60.50
C ALA A 260 6.01 -119.41 59.65
N GLY A 261 5.81 -118.11 59.34
CA GLY A 261 6.78 -117.15 58.78
C GLY A 261 6.47 -116.74 57.32
N GLU A 262 5.86 -115.60 56.99
CA GLU A 262 6.26 -114.18 57.16
C GLU A 262 7.27 -113.67 56.10
N ALA A 263 7.02 -112.42 55.67
CA ALA A 263 7.92 -111.44 55.05
C ALA A 263 7.96 -111.29 53.50
N ALA A 264 7.23 -110.25 53.06
CA ALA A 264 7.70 -109.07 52.31
C ALA A 264 9.05 -109.08 51.57
N SER A 265 9.03 -108.62 50.30
CA SER A 265 9.77 -107.45 49.77
C SER A 265 9.41 -107.26 48.29
N ARG A 266 8.87 -106.12 47.85
CA ARG A 266 9.55 -104.85 47.50
C ARG A 266 10.76 -105.02 46.57
N ALA A 267 10.63 -104.51 45.34
CA ALA A 267 11.51 -103.49 44.73
C ALA A 267 11.41 -103.53 43.19
N GLY A 268 11.31 -102.34 42.58
CA GLY A 268 11.47 -102.12 41.14
C GLY A 268 10.39 -101.25 40.54
#